data_AF-A0A662SA53-F1
#
_entry.id   AF-A0A662SA53-F1
#
_cell.length_a   1.000
_cell.length_b   1.000
_cell.length_c   1.000
_cell.angle_alpha   90.00
_cell.angle_beta   90.00
_cell.angle_gamma   90.00
#
_symmetry.space_group_name_H-M   'P 1'
#
loop_
_entity.id
_entity.type
_entity.pdbx_description
1 polymer ?
#
loop_
_entity_poly.entity_id
_entity_poly.type
_entity_poly.pdbx_seq_one_letter_code
_entity_poly.pdbx_strand_id
1 'polypeptide(L)'
;MGGRRIPHDLRVELYYLVRELHDRGVSYREIQRIVEEEYGLRISRSNISYWVRGLHSPLNEPYNRPNLDARELSWIAGMLAGDGSIKVNRKGRFLTLKVKDRELAEVAARKLAVVMGRDRPYAVNRLGDGRYYVQVQSRELVDHLSVRENIFLHLEKNPREFIQAFSDCEGSITGSINSDGRFSYLLSVVNTDVELLESISEALVGLGILSKIYLQFPAGFVIITSRGTTQARKNCYSLRIQDIESLTRYAKEINFVVRRKREKLGDIVRILSTYGTGVRASVEWIRRYMYVRGEGRERWVRRDTTLTLESAERALHNHLLNLASRRRK
;
A
#
# COMPACT_ATOMS: atom_id res chain seq x y z
N MET A 1 -2.24 32.58 -17.95
CA MET A 1 -2.02 32.18 -16.54
C MET A 1 -0.55 32.31 -16.17
N GLY A 2 -0.20 32.46 -14.89
CA GLY A 2 1.20 32.37 -14.43
C GLY A 2 1.74 30.96 -14.68
N GLY A 3 3.01 30.85 -15.11
CA GLY A 3 3.60 29.60 -15.61
C GLY A 3 3.44 28.43 -14.64
N ARG A 4 3.59 28.68 -13.34
CA ARG A 4 3.51 27.67 -12.27
C ARG A 4 2.14 27.00 -12.06
N ARG A 5 1.06 27.47 -12.70
CA ARG A 5 -0.26 26.80 -12.65
C ARG A 5 -0.40 25.67 -13.67
N ILE A 6 0.51 25.58 -14.64
CA ILE A 6 0.53 24.51 -15.63
C ILE A 6 1.28 23.31 -15.01
N PRO A 7 0.78 22.07 -15.16
CA PRO A 7 1.47 20.89 -14.65
C PRO A 7 2.91 20.79 -15.17
N HIS A 8 3.86 20.33 -14.36
CA HIS A 8 5.29 20.36 -14.70
C HIS A 8 5.61 19.65 -16.03
N ASP A 9 5.06 18.46 -16.28
CA ASP A 9 5.31 17.71 -17.52
C ASP A 9 4.87 18.49 -18.75
N LEU A 10 3.68 19.09 -18.67
CA LEU A 10 3.14 19.93 -19.73
C LEU A 10 3.97 21.21 -19.89
N ARG A 11 4.55 21.76 -18.81
CA ARG A 11 5.48 22.89 -18.93
C ARG A 11 6.78 22.50 -19.61
N VAL A 12 7.31 21.32 -19.34
CA VAL A 12 8.53 20.80 -20.00
C VAL A 12 8.26 20.58 -21.49
N GLU A 13 7.13 19.97 -21.85
CA GLU A 13 6.70 19.80 -23.24
C GLU A 13 6.55 21.16 -23.95
N LEU A 14 5.79 22.07 -23.34
CA LEU A 14 5.58 23.42 -23.87
C LEU A 14 6.89 24.22 -23.95
N TYR A 15 7.84 23.99 -23.04
CA TYR A 15 9.15 24.63 -23.07
C TYR A 15 9.95 24.20 -24.32
N TYR A 16 9.98 22.90 -24.63
CA TYR A 16 10.64 22.43 -25.85
C TYR A 16 9.93 22.91 -27.11
N LEU A 17 8.60 22.82 -27.17
CA LEU A 17 7.80 23.32 -28.30
C LEU A 17 8.01 24.82 -28.54
N VAL A 18 7.96 25.63 -27.48
CA VAL A 18 8.18 27.08 -27.56
C VAL A 18 9.57 27.39 -28.13
N ARG A 19 10.60 26.65 -27.71
CA ARG A 19 11.96 26.83 -28.22
C ARG A 19 12.07 26.41 -29.68
N GLU A 20 11.53 25.25 -30.04
CA GLU A 20 11.51 24.78 -31.43
C GLU A 20 10.82 25.78 -32.38
N LEU A 21 9.63 26.27 -32.00
CA LEU A 21 8.90 27.26 -32.79
C LEU A 21 9.68 28.58 -32.92
N HIS A 22 10.29 29.04 -31.83
CA HIS A 22 11.11 30.25 -31.87
C HIS A 22 12.35 30.09 -32.77
N ASP A 23 13.02 28.93 -32.69
CA ASP A 23 14.18 28.62 -33.54
C ASP A 23 13.80 28.56 -35.02
N ARG A 24 12.53 28.29 -35.33
CA ARG A 24 11.93 28.37 -36.68
C ARG A 24 11.46 29.78 -37.08
N GLY A 25 11.73 30.80 -36.27
CA GLY A 25 11.37 32.20 -36.54
C GLY A 25 9.92 32.58 -36.23
N VAL A 26 9.18 31.72 -35.51
CA VAL A 26 7.78 31.99 -35.17
C VAL A 26 7.69 33.05 -34.08
N SER A 27 6.88 34.10 -34.31
CA SER A 27 6.76 35.22 -33.36
C SER A 27 6.12 34.79 -32.04
N TYR A 28 6.43 35.47 -30.93
CA TYR A 28 5.83 35.14 -29.61
C TYR A 28 4.30 35.18 -29.59
N ARG A 29 3.68 36.03 -30.42
CA ARG A 29 2.21 36.09 -30.55
C ARG A 29 1.67 34.84 -31.25
N GLU A 30 2.38 34.40 -32.28
CA GLU A 30 2.04 33.20 -33.06
C GLU A 30 2.26 31.93 -32.22
N ILE A 31 3.38 31.84 -31.48
CA ILE A 31 3.64 30.76 -30.51
C ILE A 31 2.51 30.67 -29.48
N GLN A 32 2.10 31.80 -28.91
CA GLN A 32 1.00 31.83 -27.94
C GLN A 32 -0.31 31.28 -28.54
N ARG A 33 -0.59 31.62 -29.80
CA ARG A 33 -1.78 31.17 -30.53
C ARG A 33 -1.73 29.66 -30.80
N ILE A 34 -0.61 29.15 -31.30
CA ILE A 34 -0.38 27.71 -31.54
C ILE A 34 -0.62 26.91 -30.26
N VAL A 35 -0.01 27.34 -29.14
CA VAL A 35 -0.18 26.65 -27.86
C VAL A 35 -1.63 26.70 -27.36
N GLU A 36 -2.33 27.82 -27.55
CA GLU A 36 -3.73 27.95 -27.15
C GLU A 36 -4.66 27.06 -28.01
N GLU A 37 -4.40 26.97 -29.32
CA GLU A 37 -5.14 26.12 -30.26
C GLU A 37 -4.88 24.62 -30.02
N GLU A 38 -3.62 24.20 -29.85
CA GLU A 38 -3.25 22.79 -29.71
C GLU A 38 -3.49 22.23 -28.30
N TYR A 39 -3.23 23.02 -27.27
CA TYR A 39 -3.24 22.56 -25.87
C TYR A 39 -4.42 23.11 -25.05
N GLY A 40 -5.22 24.03 -25.61
CA GLY A 40 -6.31 24.70 -24.88
C GLY A 40 -5.81 25.55 -23.71
N LEU A 41 -4.55 25.99 -23.75
CA LEU A 41 -3.88 26.68 -22.64
C LEU A 41 -3.22 27.97 -23.12
N ARG A 42 -3.55 29.09 -22.48
CA ARG A 42 -2.92 30.38 -22.79
C ARG A 42 -1.71 30.66 -21.90
N ILE A 43 -0.50 30.43 -22.44
CA ILE A 43 0.77 30.87 -21.83
C ILE A 43 0.95 32.37 -22.05
N SER A 44 1.43 33.12 -21.05
CA SER A 44 1.75 34.54 -21.25
C SER A 44 2.96 34.74 -22.17
N ARG A 45 2.95 35.80 -22.99
CA ARG A 45 4.10 36.18 -23.83
C ARG A 45 5.37 36.41 -23.01
N SER A 46 5.23 36.87 -21.76
CA SER A 46 6.35 37.02 -20.83
C SER A 46 6.99 35.67 -20.49
N ASN A 47 6.21 34.63 -20.19
CA ASN A 47 6.75 33.27 -19.96
C ASN A 47 7.45 32.72 -21.20
N ILE A 48 6.85 32.90 -22.39
CA ILE A 48 7.46 32.49 -23.67
C ILE A 48 8.83 33.17 -23.82
N SER A 49 8.88 34.49 -23.63
CA SER A 49 10.12 35.25 -23.68
C SER A 49 11.15 34.80 -22.63
N TYR A 50 10.72 34.46 -21.40
CA TYR A 50 11.63 33.96 -20.37
C TYR A 50 12.20 32.58 -20.70
N TRP A 51 11.41 31.70 -21.30
CA TRP A 51 11.84 30.37 -21.72
C TRP A 51 12.83 30.43 -22.89
N VAL A 52 12.53 31.25 -23.90
CA VAL A 52 13.40 31.47 -25.06
C VAL A 52 14.73 32.07 -24.64
N ARG A 53 14.73 33.07 -23.75
CA ARG A 53 15.96 33.72 -23.25
C ARG A 53 16.71 32.89 -22.21
N GLY A 54 16.21 31.72 -21.83
CA GLY A 54 16.82 30.87 -20.79
C GLY A 54 16.77 31.46 -19.38
N LEU A 55 16.03 32.55 -19.15
CA LEU A 55 15.91 33.20 -17.84
C LEU A 55 15.13 32.32 -16.86
N HIS A 56 14.17 31.55 -17.36
CA HIS A 56 13.41 30.58 -16.59
C HIS A 56 13.40 29.26 -17.37
N SER A 57 13.62 28.15 -16.68
CA SER A 57 13.51 26.82 -17.28
C SER A 57 12.73 25.90 -16.35
N PRO A 58 11.68 25.22 -16.84
CA PRO A 58 11.01 24.19 -16.05
C PRO A 58 11.95 23.02 -15.73
N LEU A 59 13.06 22.83 -16.46
CA LEU A 59 14.02 21.74 -16.25
C LEU A 59 14.83 21.87 -14.94
N ASN A 60 14.97 23.10 -14.43
CA ASN A 60 15.80 23.40 -13.26
C ASN A 60 14.95 23.80 -12.04
N GLU A 61 13.66 23.50 -12.05
CA GLU A 61 12.82 23.84 -10.91
C GLU A 61 13.11 22.93 -9.71
N PRO A 62 13.37 23.50 -8.51
CA PRO A 62 13.74 22.72 -7.33
C PRO A 62 12.59 21.84 -6.81
N TYR A 63 11.36 22.22 -7.11
CA TYR A 63 10.19 21.41 -6.82
C TYR A 63 10.12 20.31 -7.87
N ASN A 64 10.03 19.05 -7.42
CA ASN A 64 9.86 17.83 -8.21
C ASN A 64 11.11 16.96 -8.47
N ARG A 65 12.22 17.20 -7.75
CA ARG A 65 13.37 16.29 -7.72
C ARG A 65 13.31 15.38 -6.49
N PRO A 66 12.75 14.15 -6.60
CA PRO A 66 12.75 13.20 -5.50
C PRO A 66 14.19 12.81 -5.13
N ASN A 67 14.46 12.62 -3.83
CA ASN A 67 15.66 11.92 -3.38
C ASN A 67 15.45 10.41 -3.59
N LEU A 68 16.00 9.88 -4.69
CA LEU A 68 15.88 8.46 -5.06
C LEU A 68 16.74 7.51 -4.20
N ASP A 69 17.56 8.05 -3.30
CA ASP A 69 18.36 7.29 -2.34
C ASP A 69 17.81 7.35 -0.91
N ALA A 70 16.70 8.08 -0.70
CA ALA A 70 16.06 8.15 0.61
C ALA A 70 15.55 6.76 1.06
N ARG A 71 15.78 6.41 2.33
CA ARG A 71 15.31 5.15 2.93
C ARG A 71 13.80 4.98 2.79
N GLU A 72 13.03 6.06 2.88
CA GLU A 72 11.58 6.09 2.72
C GLU A 72 11.12 5.62 1.35
N LEU A 73 11.98 5.67 0.33
CA LEU A 73 11.65 5.21 -1.00
C LEU A 73 11.42 3.69 -1.04
N SER A 74 12.14 2.91 -0.22
CA SER A 74 11.87 1.47 -0.09
C SER A 74 10.47 1.19 0.44
N TRP A 75 10.01 1.99 1.40
CA TRP A 75 8.62 1.90 1.89
C TRP A 75 7.62 2.29 0.80
N ILE A 76 7.90 3.34 0.03
CA ILE A 76 7.03 3.78 -1.08
C ILE A 76 6.98 2.74 -2.20
N ALA A 77 8.10 2.06 -2.49
CA ALA A 77 8.14 0.96 -3.45
C ALA A 77 7.29 -0.23 -2.97
N GLY A 78 7.40 -0.62 -1.69
CA GLY A 78 6.55 -1.66 -1.11
C GLY A 78 5.06 -1.30 -1.10
N MET A 79 4.74 -0.04 -0.83
CA MET A 79 3.39 0.51 -0.96
C MET A 79 2.87 0.41 -2.39
N LEU A 80 3.69 0.77 -3.39
CA LEU A 80 3.34 0.68 -4.81
C LEU A 80 3.12 -0.75 -5.28
N ALA A 81 3.93 -1.69 -4.78
CA ALA A 81 3.79 -3.11 -5.08
C ALA A 81 2.50 -3.75 -4.52
N GLY A 82 1.87 -3.10 -3.53
CA GLY A 82 0.56 -3.46 -2.97
C GLY A 82 -0.59 -2.60 -3.51
N ASP A 83 -1.12 -1.70 -2.67
CA ASP A 83 -2.30 -0.88 -2.97
C ASP A 83 -2.01 0.42 -3.74
N GLY A 84 -0.73 0.74 -3.97
CA GLY A 84 -0.34 1.94 -4.70
C GLY A 84 -0.63 1.82 -6.20
N SER A 85 -0.72 2.98 -6.86
CA SER A 85 -1.00 3.03 -8.30
C SER A 85 -0.31 4.22 -8.96
N ILE A 86 0.15 3.98 -10.18
CA ILE A 86 0.68 5.00 -11.08
C ILE A 86 -0.40 5.40 -12.08
N LYS A 87 -0.56 6.70 -12.31
CA LYS A 87 -1.42 7.26 -13.35
C LYS A 87 -0.61 8.22 -14.21
N VAL A 88 -0.56 7.95 -15.52
CA VAL A 88 0.06 8.83 -16.52
C VAL A 88 -1.04 9.42 -17.39
N ASN A 89 -1.06 10.75 -17.57
CA ASN A 89 -1.98 11.44 -18.48
C ASN A 89 -1.40 12.80 -18.91
N ARG A 90 -2.12 13.57 -19.73
CA ARG A 90 -1.70 14.91 -20.19
C ARG A 90 -1.40 15.91 -19.05
N LYS A 91 -2.00 15.72 -17.86
CA LYS A 91 -1.71 16.56 -16.68
C LYS A 91 -0.46 16.11 -15.94
N GLY A 92 0.16 15.01 -16.34
CA GLY A 92 1.43 14.50 -15.84
C GLY A 92 1.37 13.10 -15.24
N ARG A 93 2.42 12.78 -14.48
CA ARG A 93 2.62 11.48 -13.82
C ARG A 93 2.32 11.55 -12.32
N PHE A 94 1.47 10.65 -11.85
CA PHE A 94 0.95 10.66 -10.48
C PHE A 94 1.16 9.31 -9.80
N LEU A 95 1.73 9.33 -8.60
CA LEU A 95 1.74 8.20 -7.68
C LEU A 95 0.63 8.40 -6.65
N THR A 96 -0.23 7.40 -6.46
CA THR A 96 -1.41 7.48 -5.60
C THR A 96 -1.55 6.25 -4.72
N LEU A 97 -1.88 6.44 -3.44
CA LEU A 97 -2.34 5.37 -2.54
C LEU A 97 -3.80 5.61 -2.18
N LYS A 98 -4.64 4.57 -2.21
CA LYS A 98 -6.05 4.62 -1.80
C LYS A 98 -6.37 3.49 -0.83
N VAL A 99 -6.57 3.80 0.45
CA VAL A 99 -6.67 2.80 1.53
C VAL A 99 -7.81 3.10 2.48
N LYS A 100 -8.29 2.10 3.21
CA LYS A 100 -9.35 2.29 4.24
C LYS A 100 -8.80 2.86 5.54
N ASP A 101 -7.59 2.47 5.91
CA ASP A 101 -6.95 2.88 7.15
C ASP A 101 -6.30 4.26 6.96
N ARG A 102 -6.85 5.30 7.62
CA ARG A 102 -6.35 6.70 7.52
C ARG A 102 -4.89 6.83 7.94
N GLU A 103 -4.49 6.11 9.01
CA GLU A 103 -3.12 6.08 9.53
C GLU A 103 -2.10 5.69 8.44
N LEU A 104 -2.44 4.71 7.60
CA LEU A 104 -1.59 4.27 6.50
C LEU A 104 -1.44 5.36 5.43
N ALA A 105 -2.53 6.07 5.10
CA ALA A 105 -2.46 7.21 4.18
C ALA A 105 -1.63 8.37 4.75
N GLU A 106 -1.70 8.63 6.06
CA GLU A 106 -0.91 9.66 6.73
C GLU A 106 0.59 9.31 6.77
N VAL A 107 0.93 8.02 6.96
CA VAL A 107 2.31 7.54 6.91
C VAL A 107 2.87 7.69 5.50
N ALA A 108 2.11 7.27 4.48
CA ALA A 108 2.46 7.49 3.08
C ALA A 108 2.68 8.99 2.79
N ALA A 109 1.79 9.87 3.27
CA ALA A 109 1.92 11.30 3.09
C ALA A 109 3.19 11.91 3.69
N ARG A 110 3.64 11.42 4.85
CA ARG A 110 4.91 11.83 5.47
C ARG A 110 6.11 11.31 4.70
N LYS A 111 6.15 10.01 4.38
CA LYS A 111 7.26 9.39 3.66
C LYS A 111 7.43 9.97 2.25
N LEU A 112 6.32 10.23 1.55
CA LEU A 112 6.32 10.94 0.27
C LEU A 112 6.85 12.36 0.41
N ALA A 113 6.53 13.09 1.49
CA ALA A 113 7.08 14.42 1.71
C ALA A 113 8.59 14.39 1.89
N VAL A 114 9.13 13.42 2.64
CA VAL A 114 10.58 13.24 2.81
C VAL A 114 11.26 12.97 1.47
N VAL A 115 10.78 12.00 0.70
CA VAL A 115 11.34 11.69 -0.63
C VAL A 115 11.27 12.91 -1.56
N MET A 116 10.20 13.68 -1.50
CA MET A 116 10.02 14.87 -2.35
C MET A 116 10.68 16.15 -1.81
N GLY A 117 11.46 16.06 -0.71
CA GLY A 117 12.17 17.20 -0.13
C GLY A 117 11.24 18.28 0.43
N ARG A 118 10.12 17.89 1.06
CA ARG A 118 9.13 18.80 1.63
C ARG A 118 9.16 18.78 3.15
N ASP A 119 9.08 19.96 3.76
CA ASP A 119 8.99 20.10 5.23
C ASP A 119 7.65 19.64 5.81
N ARG A 120 6.60 19.63 4.97
CA ARG A 120 5.24 19.29 5.39
C ARG A 120 4.70 18.06 4.65
N PRO A 121 3.97 17.17 5.35
CA PRO A 121 3.30 16.03 4.74
C PRO A 121 2.33 16.45 3.64
N TYR A 122 2.10 15.55 2.69
CA TYR A 122 1.02 15.73 1.71
C TYR A 122 -0.36 15.69 2.37
N ALA A 123 -1.35 16.34 1.76
CA ALA A 123 -2.72 16.28 2.24
C ALA A 123 -3.32 14.88 2.04
N VAL A 124 -3.90 14.34 3.12
CA VAL A 124 -4.71 13.12 3.07
C VAL A 124 -6.17 13.51 2.88
N ASN A 125 -6.76 13.05 1.80
CA ASN A 125 -8.13 13.36 1.42
C ASN A 125 -9.02 12.11 1.57
N ARG A 126 -10.33 12.30 1.65
CA ARG A 126 -11.32 11.22 1.74
C ARG A 126 -12.14 11.13 0.46
N LEU A 127 -12.26 9.94 -0.09
CA LEU A 127 -13.11 9.64 -1.24
C LEU A 127 -14.56 9.42 -0.79
N GLY A 128 -15.50 9.58 -1.72
CA GLY A 128 -16.93 9.35 -1.46
C GLY A 128 -17.27 7.91 -1.06
N ASP A 129 -16.42 6.94 -1.38
CA ASP A 129 -16.57 5.53 -0.97
C ASP A 129 -15.96 5.22 0.42
N GLY A 130 -15.56 6.26 1.15
CA GLY A 130 -15.05 6.16 2.51
C GLY A 130 -13.55 5.87 2.63
N ARG A 131 -12.83 5.60 1.53
CA ARG A 131 -11.37 5.43 1.54
C ARG A 131 -10.65 6.76 1.69
N TYR A 132 -9.45 6.71 2.26
CA TYR A 132 -8.50 7.81 2.28
C TYR A 132 -7.52 7.69 1.13
N TYR A 133 -7.05 8.82 0.61
CA TYR A 133 -6.03 8.82 -0.43
C TYR A 133 -5.03 9.94 -0.25
N VAL A 134 -3.81 9.64 -0.70
CA VAL A 134 -2.73 10.62 -0.90
C VAL A 134 -2.22 10.48 -2.32
N GLN A 135 -1.86 11.61 -2.92
CA GLN A 135 -1.35 11.66 -4.30
C GLN A 135 -0.19 12.64 -4.40
N VAL A 136 0.83 12.22 -5.14
CA VAL A 136 1.96 13.06 -5.52
C VAL A 136 2.05 13.09 -7.04
N GLN A 137 2.29 14.28 -7.58
CA GLN A 137 2.69 14.45 -8.96
C GLN A 137 4.21 14.52 -9.02
N SER A 138 4.84 13.56 -9.69
CA SER A 138 6.28 13.58 -9.94
C SER A 138 6.63 12.68 -11.12
N ARG A 139 7.35 13.24 -12.09
CA ARG A 139 7.80 12.51 -13.28
C ARG A 139 8.91 11.54 -12.92
N GLU A 140 9.96 12.07 -12.31
CA GLU A 140 11.18 11.33 -11.97
C GLU A 140 10.89 10.18 -10.99
N LEU A 141 10.06 10.42 -9.95
CA LEU A 141 9.67 9.37 -9.01
C LEU A 141 8.87 8.27 -9.69
N VAL A 142 7.90 8.66 -10.54
CA VAL A 142 7.05 7.69 -11.25
C VAL A 142 7.87 6.92 -12.27
N ASP A 143 8.76 7.57 -13.02
CA ASP A 143 9.62 6.90 -14.00
C ASP A 143 10.53 5.89 -13.32
N HIS A 144 11.18 6.30 -12.22
CA HIS A 144 12.01 5.42 -11.41
C HIS A 144 11.23 4.19 -10.93
N LEU A 145 10.05 4.39 -10.33
CA LEU A 145 9.24 3.30 -9.77
C LEU A 145 8.43 2.52 -10.82
N SER A 146 8.36 2.98 -12.07
CA SER A 146 7.72 2.23 -13.17
C SER A 146 8.62 1.12 -13.71
N VAL A 147 9.92 1.20 -13.45
CA VAL A 147 10.90 0.16 -13.79
C VAL A 147 10.83 -0.93 -12.73
N ARG A 148 10.52 -2.16 -13.14
CA ARG A 148 10.30 -3.30 -12.22
C ARG A 148 11.53 -3.59 -11.37
N GLU A 149 12.71 -3.53 -11.97
CA GLU A 149 13.99 -3.80 -11.34
C GLU A 149 14.26 -2.82 -10.20
N ASN A 150 13.78 -1.57 -10.32
CA ASN A 150 13.90 -0.58 -9.25
C ASN A 150 13.01 -0.91 -8.04
N ILE A 151 11.91 -1.66 -8.22
CA ILE A 151 11.11 -2.16 -7.09
C ILE A 151 11.92 -3.20 -6.30
N PHE A 152 12.56 -4.14 -7.00
CA PHE A 152 13.42 -5.15 -6.36
C PHE A 152 14.67 -4.55 -5.72
N LEU A 153 15.33 -3.60 -6.39
CA LEU A 153 16.44 -2.83 -5.82
C LEU A 153 16.06 -2.21 -4.47
N HIS A 154 14.86 -1.66 -4.37
CA HIS A 154 14.38 -1.03 -3.15
C HIS A 154 13.97 -2.01 -2.06
N LEU A 155 13.52 -3.22 -2.43
CA LEU A 155 13.36 -4.34 -1.51
C LEU A 155 14.72 -4.78 -0.94
N GLU A 156 15.73 -4.93 -1.78
CA GLU A 156 17.09 -5.32 -1.34
C GLU A 156 17.75 -4.26 -0.46
N LYS A 157 17.66 -2.98 -0.84
CA LYS A 157 18.28 -1.87 -0.10
C LYS A 157 17.75 -1.74 1.34
N ASN A 158 16.43 -1.82 1.54
CA ASN A 158 15.82 -1.72 2.87
C ASN A 158 14.62 -2.66 3.01
N PRO A 159 14.85 -3.97 3.22
CA PRO A 159 13.79 -4.98 3.17
C PRO A 159 12.73 -4.78 4.26
N ARG A 160 13.13 -4.35 5.46
CA ARG A 160 12.18 -4.08 6.56
C ARG A 160 11.15 -3.02 6.19
N GLU A 161 11.59 -1.92 5.57
CA GLU A 161 10.70 -0.81 5.16
C GLU A 161 9.76 -1.24 4.03
N PHE A 162 10.30 -1.92 3.03
CA PHE A 162 9.54 -2.43 1.90
C PHE A 162 8.46 -3.42 2.35
N ILE A 163 8.87 -4.45 3.12
CA ILE A 163 7.97 -5.52 3.56
C ILE A 163 6.91 -4.99 4.51
N GLN A 164 7.22 -4.03 5.39
CA GLN A 164 6.24 -3.40 6.25
C GLN A 164 5.14 -2.72 5.42
N ALA A 165 5.51 -1.86 4.46
CA ALA A 165 4.55 -1.16 3.59
C ALA A 165 3.68 -2.14 2.80
N PHE A 166 4.33 -3.12 2.17
CA PHE A 166 3.66 -4.16 1.38
C PHE A 166 2.67 -4.96 2.25
N SER A 167 3.06 -5.31 3.47
CA SER A 167 2.20 -6.05 4.41
C SER A 167 1.05 -5.19 4.96
N ASP A 168 1.24 -3.88 5.12
CA ASP A 168 0.14 -2.99 5.47
C ASP A 168 -0.91 -2.87 4.35
N CYS A 169 -0.51 -3.00 3.08
CA CYS A 169 -1.40 -3.09 1.93
C CYS A 169 -2.04 -4.49 1.79
N GLU A 170 -1.23 -5.51 1.51
CA GLU A 170 -1.68 -6.85 1.11
C GLU A 170 -1.84 -7.83 2.27
N GLY A 171 -1.25 -7.52 3.43
CA GLY A 171 -1.14 -8.43 4.55
C GLY A 171 -2.38 -8.53 5.41
N SER A 172 -2.64 -9.74 5.90
CA SER A 172 -3.64 -10.05 6.90
C SER A 172 -3.00 -10.82 8.04
N ILE A 173 -3.40 -10.49 9.26
CA ILE A 173 -3.12 -11.27 10.46
C ILE A 173 -4.44 -11.72 11.04
N THR A 174 -4.63 -13.02 11.15
CA THR A 174 -5.88 -13.63 11.60
C THR A 174 -5.61 -14.54 12.79
N GLY A 175 -6.45 -14.46 13.81
CA GLY A 175 -6.60 -15.47 14.85
C GLY A 175 -7.99 -16.08 14.74
N SER A 176 -8.11 -17.40 14.94
CA SER A 176 -9.36 -18.13 14.87
C SER A 176 -9.34 -19.34 15.80
N ILE A 177 -10.50 -19.96 15.96
CA ILE A 177 -10.66 -21.18 16.76
C ILE A 177 -11.13 -22.27 15.81
N ASN A 178 -10.39 -23.36 15.79
CA ASN A 178 -10.71 -24.54 15.01
C ASN A 178 -11.88 -25.30 15.64
N SER A 179 -12.48 -26.22 14.88
CA SER A 179 -13.60 -27.04 15.34
C SER A 179 -13.27 -27.93 16.54
N ASP A 180 -12.00 -28.27 16.73
CA ASP A 180 -11.49 -29.06 17.84
C ASP A 180 -11.19 -28.20 19.09
N GLY A 181 -11.51 -26.90 19.05
CA GLY A 181 -11.27 -25.98 20.15
C GLY A 181 -9.87 -25.39 20.20
N ARG A 182 -8.97 -25.78 19.28
CA ARG A 182 -7.60 -25.26 19.27
C ARG A 182 -7.51 -23.88 18.63
N PHE A 183 -6.59 -23.08 19.15
CA PHE A 183 -6.32 -21.76 18.63
C PHE A 183 -5.48 -21.86 17.36
N SER A 184 -5.90 -21.15 16.32
CA SER A 184 -5.23 -21.10 15.02
C SER A 184 -4.90 -19.65 14.68
N TYR A 185 -3.83 -19.45 13.94
CA TYR A 185 -3.39 -18.15 13.50
C TYR A 185 -2.76 -18.22 12.12
N LEU A 186 -2.76 -17.09 11.43
CA LEU A 186 -2.10 -16.96 10.14
C LEU A 186 -1.72 -15.50 9.90
N LEU A 187 -0.42 -15.26 9.70
CA LEU A 187 0.05 -14.06 9.01
C LEU A 187 0.26 -14.43 7.55
N SER A 188 -0.40 -13.71 6.64
CA SER A 188 -0.25 -13.93 5.21
C SER A 188 -0.34 -12.64 4.42
N VAL A 189 0.47 -12.52 3.38
CA VAL A 189 0.27 -11.56 2.29
C VAL A 189 -0.21 -12.33 1.06
N VAL A 190 -1.04 -11.71 0.23
CA VAL A 190 -1.63 -12.34 -0.95
C VAL A 190 -1.34 -11.46 -2.16
N ASN A 191 -0.81 -12.01 -3.23
CA ASN A 191 -0.51 -11.25 -4.45
C ASN A 191 -0.56 -12.14 -5.70
N THR A 192 -0.71 -11.55 -6.88
CA THR A 192 -0.64 -12.28 -8.16
C THR A 192 0.78 -12.37 -8.72
N ASP A 193 1.70 -11.56 -8.21
CA ASP A 193 3.11 -11.53 -8.61
C ASP A 193 3.91 -12.50 -7.74
N VAL A 194 4.16 -13.70 -8.26
CA VAL A 194 4.86 -14.76 -7.51
C VAL A 194 6.35 -14.46 -7.34
N GLU A 195 7.00 -13.87 -8.34
CA GLU A 195 8.42 -13.51 -8.30
C GLU A 195 8.69 -12.47 -7.22
N LEU A 196 7.79 -11.48 -7.07
CA LEU A 196 7.84 -10.53 -5.95
C LEU A 196 7.71 -11.25 -4.60
N LEU A 197 6.79 -12.22 -4.47
CA LEU A 197 6.65 -12.98 -3.23
C LEU A 197 7.87 -13.84 -2.92
N GLU A 198 8.49 -14.43 -3.93
CA GLU A 198 9.74 -15.20 -3.80
C GLU A 198 10.87 -14.30 -3.28
N SER A 199 11.06 -13.12 -3.88
CA SER A 199 12.05 -12.14 -3.43
C SER A 199 11.77 -11.65 -2.00
N ILE A 200 10.50 -11.42 -1.65
CA ILE A 200 10.11 -11.09 -0.27
C ILE A 200 10.44 -12.24 0.68
N SER A 201 10.19 -13.49 0.26
CA SER A 201 10.51 -14.67 1.06
C SER A 201 12.00 -14.79 1.32
N GLU A 202 12.85 -14.54 0.32
CA GLU A 202 14.31 -14.52 0.47
C GLU A 202 14.78 -13.41 1.41
N ALA A 203 14.22 -12.20 1.27
CA ALA A 203 14.51 -11.10 2.17
C ALA A 203 14.08 -11.40 3.62
N LEU A 204 12.94 -12.08 3.82
CA LEU A 204 12.50 -12.56 5.13
C LEU A 204 13.46 -13.59 5.73
N VAL A 205 13.96 -14.53 4.92
CA VAL A 205 14.98 -15.50 5.36
C VAL A 205 16.25 -14.80 5.83
N GLY A 206 16.71 -13.77 5.11
CA GLY A 206 17.83 -12.93 5.55
C GLY A 206 17.60 -12.21 6.88
N LEU A 207 16.34 -12.02 7.28
CA LEU A 207 15.95 -11.50 8.59
C LEU A 207 15.70 -12.61 9.62
N GLY A 208 15.93 -13.87 9.31
CA GLY A 208 15.67 -15.03 10.17
C GLY A 208 14.18 -15.36 10.31
N ILE A 209 13.36 -14.99 9.32
CA ILE A 209 11.91 -15.20 9.29
C ILE A 209 11.61 -16.19 8.18
N LEU A 210 11.05 -17.35 8.52
CA LEU A 210 10.66 -18.37 7.54
C LEU A 210 9.25 -18.11 7.03
N SER A 211 9.08 -18.27 5.72
CA SER A 211 7.78 -18.19 5.05
C SER A 211 7.63 -19.26 3.99
N LYS A 212 6.37 -19.56 3.63
CA LYS A 212 6.03 -20.49 2.55
C LYS A 212 5.02 -19.86 1.60
N ILE A 213 5.20 -20.09 0.31
CA ILE A 213 4.30 -19.61 -0.73
C ILE A 213 3.37 -20.75 -1.15
N TYR A 214 2.08 -20.44 -1.25
CA TYR A 214 1.03 -21.37 -1.65
C TYR A 214 0.21 -20.76 -2.78
N LEU A 215 -0.24 -21.58 -3.73
CA LEU A 215 -1.30 -21.17 -4.65
C LEU A 215 -2.60 -21.00 -3.86
N GLN A 216 -3.10 -19.77 -3.76
CA GLN A 216 -4.33 -19.44 -3.04
C GLN A 216 -5.57 -19.78 -3.88
N PHE A 217 -5.54 -19.42 -5.16
CA PHE A 217 -6.50 -19.89 -6.16
C PHE A 217 -5.91 -19.72 -7.58
N PRO A 218 -6.25 -20.63 -8.51
CA PRO A 218 -5.79 -20.53 -9.90
C PRO A 218 -6.56 -19.46 -10.68
N ALA A 219 -6.02 -19.08 -11.84
CA ALA A 219 -6.78 -18.36 -12.86
C ALA A 219 -8.06 -19.14 -13.24
N GLY A 220 -9.14 -18.41 -13.52
CA GLY A 220 -10.48 -18.96 -13.76
C GLY A 220 -11.29 -19.24 -12.50
N PHE A 221 -10.68 -19.20 -11.31
CA PHE A 221 -11.41 -19.44 -10.06
C PHE A 221 -12.52 -18.40 -9.84
N VAL A 222 -13.71 -18.89 -9.48
CA VAL A 222 -14.90 -18.07 -9.27
C VAL A 222 -14.88 -17.46 -7.86
N ILE A 223 -14.77 -16.14 -7.79
CA ILE A 223 -14.78 -15.36 -6.55
C ILE A 223 -16.16 -14.75 -6.36
N ILE A 224 -16.83 -15.14 -5.27
CA ILE A 224 -18.10 -14.57 -4.86
C ILE A 224 -17.83 -13.37 -3.95
N THR A 225 -18.37 -12.20 -4.31
CA THR A 225 -18.25 -10.97 -3.54
C THR A 225 -19.64 -10.40 -3.22
N SER A 226 -19.71 -9.44 -2.30
CA SER A 226 -20.97 -8.71 -2.05
C SER A 226 -21.47 -7.91 -3.26
N ARG A 227 -20.65 -7.75 -4.30
CA ARG A 227 -20.99 -7.08 -5.57
C ARG A 227 -21.30 -8.06 -6.70
N GLY A 228 -21.45 -9.34 -6.39
CA GLY A 228 -21.67 -10.41 -7.35
C GLY A 228 -20.45 -11.30 -7.56
N THR A 229 -20.50 -12.09 -8.63
CA THR A 229 -19.51 -13.12 -8.96
C THR A 229 -18.50 -12.59 -9.97
N THR A 230 -17.21 -12.81 -9.72
CA THR A 230 -16.12 -12.49 -10.66
C THR A 230 -15.19 -13.68 -10.83
N GLN A 231 -14.38 -13.70 -11.88
CA GLN A 231 -13.39 -14.76 -12.12
C GLN A 231 -11.97 -14.20 -11.98
N ALA A 232 -11.11 -14.96 -11.30
CA ALA A 232 -9.70 -14.63 -11.19
C ALA A 232 -9.04 -14.66 -12.57
N ARG A 233 -8.43 -13.55 -13.01
CA ARG A 233 -7.74 -13.49 -14.32
C ARG A 233 -6.34 -14.08 -14.29
N LYS A 234 -5.73 -14.17 -13.12
CA LYS A 234 -4.38 -14.66 -12.88
C LYS A 234 -4.40 -15.60 -11.68
N ASN A 235 -3.38 -16.44 -11.59
CA ASN A 235 -3.08 -17.17 -10.36
C ASN A 235 -2.83 -16.16 -9.24
N CYS A 236 -3.33 -16.49 -8.05
CA CYS A 236 -3.13 -15.72 -6.86
C CYS A 236 -2.41 -16.59 -5.84
N TYR A 237 -1.37 -16.04 -5.23
CA TYR A 237 -0.46 -16.72 -4.35
C TYR A 237 -0.54 -16.10 -2.96
N SER A 238 -0.27 -16.90 -1.94
CA SER A 238 -0.23 -16.48 -0.54
C SER A 238 1.12 -16.85 0.04
N LEU A 239 1.90 -15.84 0.44
CA LEU A 239 3.07 -16.03 1.29
C LEU A 239 2.61 -16.01 2.74
N ARG A 240 2.97 -17.05 3.50
CA ARG A 240 2.48 -17.31 4.85
C ARG A 240 3.63 -17.50 5.83
N ILE A 241 3.50 -16.87 6.99
CA ILE A 241 4.35 -17.11 8.17
C ILE A 241 3.49 -17.87 9.18
N GLN A 242 3.92 -19.08 9.55
CA GLN A 242 3.09 -20.04 10.27
C GLN A 242 3.71 -20.60 11.55
N ASP A 243 5.01 -20.36 11.79
CA ASP A 243 5.67 -20.76 13.02
C ASP A 243 5.80 -19.58 14.00
N ILE A 244 5.89 -19.91 15.30
CA ILE A 244 5.86 -18.92 16.38
C ILE A 244 7.13 -18.06 16.40
N GLU A 245 8.30 -18.63 16.08
CA GLU A 245 9.57 -17.91 16.12
C GLU A 245 9.60 -16.84 15.04
N SER A 246 9.32 -17.22 13.79
CA SER A 246 9.24 -16.31 12.65
C SER A 246 8.16 -15.25 12.86
N LEU A 247 7.00 -15.61 13.42
CA LEU A 247 5.94 -14.63 13.72
C LEU A 247 6.38 -13.62 14.79
N THR A 248 7.05 -14.10 15.84
CA THR A 248 7.57 -13.26 16.92
C THR A 248 8.65 -12.31 16.39
N ARG A 249 9.55 -12.83 15.55
CA ARG A 249 10.59 -12.04 14.91
C ARG A 249 10.01 -11.02 13.93
N TYR A 250 9.02 -11.40 13.13
CA TYR A 250 8.29 -10.47 12.26
C TYR A 250 7.66 -9.33 13.08
N ALA A 251 7.00 -9.64 14.20
CA ALA A 251 6.39 -8.63 15.07
C ALA A 251 7.41 -7.66 15.68
N LYS A 252 8.65 -8.12 15.89
CA LYS A 252 9.75 -7.30 16.43
C LYS A 252 10.43 -6.45 15.35
N GLU A 253 10.76 -7.05 14.21
CA GLU A 253 11.66 -6.48 13.21
C GLU A 253 10.94 -5.68 12.11
N ILE A 254 9.69 -6.04 11.80
CA ILE A 254 8.92 -5.46 10.69
C ILE A 254 7.62 -4.85 11.21
N ASN A 255 6.76 -5.67 11.81
CA ASN A 255 5.45 -5.29 12.34
C ASN A 255 4.54 -4.59 11.30
N PHE A 256 3.38 -4.09 11.75
CA PHE A 256 2.46 -3.29 10.95
C PHE A 256 2.47 -1.83 11.41
N VAL A 257 2.31 -0.92 10.45
CA VAL A 257 2.00 0.49 10.71
C VAL A 257 0.54 0.63 11.13
N VAL A 258 -0.38 -0.12 10.51
CA VAL A 258 -1.80 -0.03 10.83
C VAL A 258 -2.08 -0.59 12.23
N ARG A 259 -2.56 0.26 13.14
CA ARG A 259 -2.78 -0.06 14.56
C ARG A 259 -3.56 -1.35 14.77
N ARG A 260 -4.69 -1.54 14.08
CA ARG A 260 -5.51 -2.76 14.23
C ARG A 260 -4.77 -4.05 13.87
N LYS A 261 -3.87 -4.01 12.89
CA LYS A 261 -3.06 -5.18 12.48
C LYS A 261 -1.93 -5.40 13.50
N ARG A 262 -1.24 -4.32 13.89
CA ARG A 262 -0.17 -4.34 14.91
C ARG A 262 -0.64 -4.90 16.25
N GLU A 263 -1.76 -4.40 16.76
CA GLU A 263 -2.34 -4.86 18.03
C GLU A 263 -2.73 -6.33 17.96
N LYS A 264 -3.39 -6.74 16.88
CA LYS A 264 -3.82 -8.12 16.66
C LYS A 264 -2.62 -9.07 16.57
N LEU A 265 -1.57 -8.70 15.84
CA LEU A 265 -0.32 -9.47 15.79
C LEU A 265 0.31 -9.59 17.19
N GLY A 266 0.40 -8.49 17.94
CA GLY A 266 0.94 -8.48 19.29
C GLY A 266 0.13 -9.36 20.25
N ASP A 267 -1.21 -9.35 20.15
CA ASP A 267 -2.07 -10.23 20.94
C ASP A 267 -1.83 -11.71 20.62
N ILE A 268 -1.75 -12.06 19.34
CA ILE A 268 -1.49 -13.43 18.88
C ILE A 268 -0.13 -13.91 19.40
N VAL A 269 0.93 -13.12 19.23
CA VAL A 269 2.28 -13.47 19.72
C VAL A 269 2.28 -13.67 21.24
N ARG A 270 1.60 -12.81 22.01
CA ARG A 270 1.46 -12.97 23.47
C ARG A 270 0.71 -14.24 23.84
N ILE A 271 -0.39 -14.55 23.14
CA ILE A 271 -1.18 -15.76 23.41
C ILE A 271 -0.35 -17.01 23.12
N LEU A 272 0.35 -17.04 21.99
CA LEU A 272 1.15 -18.19 21.58
C LEU A 272 2.33 -18.43 22.52
N SER A 273 3.04 -17.38 22.93
CA SER A 273 4.17 -17.49 23.87
C SER A 273 3.75 -17.95 25.26
N THR A 274 2.53 -17.63 25.70
CA THR A 274 2.05 -17.97 27.05
C THR A 274 1.29 -19.30 27.11
N TYR A 275 0.43 -19.56 26.12
CA TYR A 275 -0.55 -20.66 26.16
C TYR A 275 -0.42 -21.64 24.98
N GLY A 276 0.48 -21.39 24.03
CA GLY A 276 0.61 -22.17 22.81
C GLY A 276 -0.66 -22.09 21.94
N THR A 277 -1.05 -23.23 21.36
CA THR A 277 -2.24 -23.34 20.47
C THR A 277 -3.40 -24.14 21.09
N GLY A 278 -3.30 -24.45 22.38
CA GLY A 278 -4.30 -25.26 23.09
C GLY A 278 -5.60 -24.51 23.39
N VAL A 279 -6.53 -25.19 24.04
CA VAL A 279 -7.85 -24.63 24.42
C VAL A 279 -7.71 -23.36 25.28
N ARG A 280 -6.70 -23.29 26.16
CA ARG A 280 -6.41 -22.08 26.96
C ARG A 280 -6.11 -20.85 26.10
N ALA A 281 -5.41 -21.04 24.97
CA ALA A 281 -5.16 -19.97 24.01
C ALA A 281 -6.46 -19.49 23.35
N SER A 282 -7.38 -20.42 23.04
CA SER A 282 -8.71 -20.09 22.50
C SER A 282 -9.56 -19.30 23.49
N VAL A 283 -9.51 -19.66 24.79
CA VAL A 283 -10.18 -18.91 25.86
C VAL A 283 -9.61 -17.48 25.91
N GLU A 284 -8.28 -17.34 25.94
CA GLU A 284 -7.63 -16.02 25.97
C GLU A 284 -7.93 -15.19 24.71
N TRP A 285 -8.02 -15.82 23.54
CA TRP A 285 -8.46 -15.17 22.32
C TRP A 285 -9.89 -14.62 22.44
N ILE A 286 -10.83 -15.43 22.94
CA ILE A 286 -12.23 -15.01 23.15
C ILE A 286 -12.38 -13.92 24.22
N ARG A 287 -11.47 -13.91 25.21
CA ARG A 287 -11.42 -12.83 26.19
C ARG A 287 -11.20 -11.47 25.53
N ARG A 288 -10.37 -11.43 24.48
CA ARG A 288 -9.97 -10.19 23.79
C ARG A 288 -10.74 -9.91 22.51
N TYR A 289 -11.27 -10.94 21.85
CA TYR A 289 -11.93 -10.85 20.55
C TYR A 289 -13.32 -11.50 20.57
N MET A 290 -14.23 -10.92 19.81
CA MET A 290 -15.56 -11.48 19.58
C MET A 290 -15.74 -11.89 18.12
N TYR A 291 -16.44 -13.00 17.91
CA TYR A 291 -16.80 -13.44 16.58
C TYR A 291 -18.07 -12.71 16.10
N VAL A 292 -17.96 -11.97 15.00
CA VAL A 292 -19.06 -11.19 14.41
C VAL A 292 -19.52 -11.83 13.09
N ARG A 293 -20.84 -11.94 12.90
CA ARG A 293 -21.47 -12.42 11.66
C ARG A 293 -21.89 -11.23 10.79
N GLY A 294 -21.92 -11.42 9.47
CA GLY A 294 -22.57 -10.50 8.54
C GLY A 294 -21.76 -9.27 8.10
N GLU A 295 -20.76 -8.82 8.87
CA GLU A 295 -20.02 -7.60 8.54
C GLU A 295 -18.61 -7.90 8.01
N GLY A 296 -18.40 -7.73 6.71
CA GLY A 296 -17.06 -7.76 6.10
C GLY A 296 -16.33 -9.12 6.12
N ARG A 297 -15.05 -9.08 5.76
CA ARG A 297 -14.16 -10.27 5.72
C ARG A 297 -13.55 -10.59 7.10
N GLU A 298 -13.40 -9.59 7.95
CA GLU A 298 -12.89 -9.75 9.31
C GLU A 298 -13.99 -10.32 10.20
N ARG A 299 -13.73 -11.47 10.82
CA ARG A 299 -14.71 -12.14 11.68
C ARG A 299 -14.41 -11.99 13.16
N TRP A 300 -13.17 -11.68 13.52
CA TRP A 300 -12.74 -11.53 14.91
C TRP A 300 -12.39 -10.07 15.17
N VAL A 301 -13.33 -9.39 15.83
CA VAL A 301 -13.22 -7.98 16.18
C VAL A 301 -12.77 -7.88 17.63
N ARG A 302 -11.80 -7.00 17.90
CA ARG A 302 -11.30 -6.78 19.25
C ARG A 302 -12.43 -6.20 20.11
N ARG A 303 -12.58 -6.70 21.34
CA ARG A 303 -13.54 -6.17 22.31
C ARG A 303 -13.00 -4.89 22.93
N ASP A 304 -13.88 -3.96 23.26
CA ASP A 304 -13.53 -2.78 24.05
C ASP A 304 -13.17 -3.16 25.50
N THR A 305 -13.77 -4.22 26.02
CA THR A 305 -13.51 -4.74 27.37
C THR A 305 -13.20 -6.23 27.32
N THR A 306 -12.15 -6.63 28.06
CA THR A 306 -11.72 -8.02 28.13
C THR A 306 -12.69 -8.82 29.01
N LEU A 307 -13.11 -10.00 28.56
CA LEU A 307 -13.99 -10.86 29.36
C LEU A 307 -13.27 -11.45 30.58
N THR A 308 -14.04 -11.77 31.61
CA THR A 308 -13.60 -12.65 32.69
C THR A 308 -13.33 -14.06 32.14
N LEU A 309 -12.53 -14.86 32.86
CA LEU A 309 -12.19 -16.21 32.44
C LEU A 309 -13.45 -17.08 32.25
N GLU A 310 -14.33 -17.08 33.25
CA GLU A 310 -15.57 -17.87 33.25
C GLU A 310 -16.51 -17.48 32.10
N SER A 311 -16.62 -16.17 31.80
CA SER A 311 -17.43 -15.69 30.68
C SER A 311 -16.84 -16.09 29.33
N ALA A 312 -15.50 -16.12 29.20
CA ALA A 312 -14.83 -16.54 27.99
C ALA A 312 -14.91 -18.06 27.76
N GLU A 313 -14.84 -18.87 28.81
CA GLU A 313 -15.06 -20.32 28.73
C GLU A 313 -16.48 -20.65 28.26
N ARG A 314 -17.50 -19.99 28.84
CA ARG A 314 -18.89 -20.10 28.38
C ARG A 314 -19.05 -19.67 26.91
N ALA A 315 -18.42 -18.55 26.53
CA ALA A 315 -18.46 -18.07 25.15
C ALA A 315 -17.74 -19.02 24.18
N LEU A 316 -16.63 -19.65 24.59
CA LEU A 316 -15.94 -20.69 23.81
C LEU A 316 -16.83 -21.90 23.58
N HIS A 317 -17.46 -22.41 24.62
CA HIS A 317 -18.39 -23.52 24.52
C HIS A 317 -19.52 -23.24 23.51
N ASN A 318 -20.16 -22.08 23.62
CA ASN A 318 -21.20 -21.64 22.68
C ASN A 318 -20.67 -21.49 21.25
N HIS A 319 -19.44 -21.01 21.07
CA HIS A 319 -18.81 -20.91 19.76
C HIS A 319 -18.61 -22.29 19.11
N LEU A 320 -18.12 -23.27 19.88
CA LEU A 320 -17.87 -24.62 19.39
C LEU A 320 -19.16 -25.37 19.04
N LEU A 321 -20.23 -25.22 19.83
CA LEU A 321 -21.56 -25.75 19.49
C LEU A 321 -22.07 -25.17 18.16
N ASN A 322 -21.86 -23.87 17.94
CA ASN A 322 -22.21 -23.20 16.69
C ASN A 322 -21.37 -23.66 15.49
N LEU A 323 -20.10 -24.03 15.68
CA LEU A 323 -19.28 -24.60 14.61
C LEU A 323 -19.71 -26.04 14.27
N ALA A 324 -20.04 -26.84 15.29
CA ALA A 324 -20.47 -28.23 15.10
C ALA A 324 -21.80 -28.33 14.35
N SER A 325 -22.77 -27.47 14.67
CA SER A 325 -24.08 -27.45 14.00
C SER A 325 -23.99 -27.10 12.51
N ARG A 326 -22.93 -26.39 12.09
CA ARG A 326 -22.68 -26.03 10.68
C ARG A 326 -22.09 -27.16 9.85
N ARG A 327 -21.35 -28.09 10.47
CA ARG A 327 -20.81 -29.25 9.75
C ARG A 327 -21.89 -30.29 9.39
N ARG A 328 -23.06 -30.21 10.01
CA ARG A 328 -24.20 -31.12 9.80
C ARG A 328 -25.21 -30.59 8.76
N LYS A 329 -24.99 -29.40 8.20
CA LYS A 329 -25.80 -28.80 7.13
C LYS A 329 -24.97 -28.74 5.85
#